data_AF-A0A538DV90-F1
#
_entry.id   AF-A0A538DV90-F1
#
_cell.length_a   1.000
_cell.length_b   1.000
_cell.length_c   1.000
_cell.angle_alpha   90.00
_cell.angle_beta   90.00
_cell.angle_gamma   90.00
#
_symmetry.space_group_name_H-M   'P 1'
#
loop_
_entity.id
_entity.type
_entity.pdbx_description
1 polymer ?
#
loop_
_entity_poly.entity_id
_entity_poly.type
_entity_poly.pdbx_seq_one_letter_code
_entity_poly.pdbx_strand_id
1 'polypeptide(L)'
;MSNTEFAVANAALIAAALKGPVHRALASVGLATEPLEVARDARTIAFLRALDIDPVDSLGAPAVMAADDWVALGGYERLEDERRARAAAWALPIGSHIRLTAQ
;
A
#
# COMPACT_ATOMS: atom_id res chain seq x y z
N MET A 1 6.88 -13.76 29.37
CA MET A 1 5.79 -13.30 28.50
C MET A 1 4.46 -13.61 29.17
N SER A 2 3.56 -12.64 29.23
CA SER A 2 2.21 -12.83 29.79
C SER A 2 1.24 -13.39 28.72
N ASN A 3 0.16 -14.05 29.15
CA ASN A 3 -0.86 -14.57 28.23
C ASN A 3 -1.48 -13.48 27.36
N THR A 4 -1.55 -12.24 27.87
CA THR A 4 -2.04 -11.08 27.14
C THR A 4 -1.08 -10.65 26.03
N GLU A 5 0.23 -10.63 26.30
CA GLU A 5 1.25 -10.35 25.28
C GLU A 5 1.19 -11.38 24.14
N PHE A 6 0.98 -12.66 24.48
CA PHE A 6 0.84 -13.72 23.49
C PHE A 6 -0.44 -13.57 22.65
N ALA A 7 -1.57 -13.22 23.27
CA ALA A 7 -2.82 -12.99 22.56
C ALA A 7 -2.72 -11.79 21.60
N VAL A 8 -2.11 -10.69 22.04
CA VAL A 8 -1.90 -9.48 21.22
C VAL A 8 -0.95 -9.77 20.06
N ALA A 9 0.15 -10.48 20.30
CA ALA A 9 1.09 -10.86 19.24
C ALA A 9 0.42 -11.74 18.17
N ASN A 10 -0.39 -12.73 18.57
CA ASN A 10 -1.13 -13.58 17.62
C ASN A 10 -2.20 -12.79 16.87
N ALA A 11 -2.93 -11.90 17.54
CA ALA A 11 -3.92 -11.06 16.88
C ALA A 11 -3.27 -10.14 15.81
N ALA A 12 -2.12 -9.55 16.13
CA ALA A 12 -1.35 -8.73 15.19
C ALA A 12 -0.84 -9.56 13.99
N LEU A 13 -0.36 -10.77 14.25
CA LEU A 13 0.09 -11.70 13.19
C LEU A 13 -1.04 -12.11 12.25
N ILE A 14 -2.19 -12.49 12.82
CA ILE A 14 -3.40 -12.86 12.06
C ILE A 14 -3.87 -11.67 11.22
N ALA A 15 -3.94 -10.48 11.81
CA ALA A 15 -4.33 -9.27 11.09
C ALA A 15 -3.35 -8.95 9.95
N ALA A 16 -2.05 -9.09 10.17
CA ALA A 16 -1.03 -8.89 9.14
C ALA A 16 -1.17 -9.89 7.98
N ALA A 17 -1.42 -11.17 8.29
CA ALA A 17 -1.61 -12.22 7.31
C ALA A 17 -2.89 -12.02 6.47
N LEU A 18 -3.99 -11.59 7.10
CA LEU A 18 -5.27 -11.36 6.44
C LEU A 18 -5.33 -10.06 5.64
N LYS A 19 -4.54 -9.04 5.99
CA LYS A 19 -4.57 -7.72 5.35
C LYS A 19 -4.39 -7.81 3.84
N GLY A 20 -3.40 -8.56 3.36
CA GLY A 20 -3.11 -8.70 1.93
C GLY A 20 -4.26 -9.34 1.13
N PRO A 21 -4.71 -10.56 1.51
CA PRO A 21 -5.84 -11.22 0.87
C PRO A 21 -7.13 -10.38 0.91
N VAL A 22 -7.47 -9.78 2.05
CA VAL A 22 -8.67 -8.95 2.19
C VAL A 22 -8.58 -7.70 1.31
N HIS A 23 -7.42 -7.05 1.22
CA HIS A 23 -7.25 -5.89 0.36
C HIS A 23 -7.44 -6.25 -1.11
N ARG A 24 -6.86 -7.36 -1.58
CA ARG A 24 -7.05 -7.85 -2.95
C ARG A 24 -8.49 -8.24 -3.24
N ALA A 25 -9.17 -8.89 -2.29
CA ALA A 25 -10.59 -9.21 -2.42
C ALA A 25 -11.48 -7.96 -2.50
N LEU A 26 -11.16 -6.90 -1.75
CA LEU A 26 -11.87 -5.62 -1.85
C LEU A 26 -11.54 -4.88 -3.15
N ALA A 27 -10.31 -4.98 -3.64
CA ALA A 27 -9.89 -4.37 -4.89
C ALA A 27 -10.59 -5.03 -6.09
N SER A 28 -10.75 -6.36 -6.09
CA SER A 28 -11.40 -7.10 -7.19
C SER A 28 -12.88 -6.75 -7.38
N VAL A 29 -13.55 -6.27 -6.33
CA VAL A 29 -14.95 -5.78 -6.40
C VAL A 29 -15.04 -4.25 -6.50
N GLY A 30 -13.92 -3.57 -6.76
CA GLY A 30 -13.86 -2.11 -6.93
C GLY A 30 -13.98 -1.28 -5.65
N LEU A 31 -13.99 -1.93 -4.47
CA LEU A 31 -14.13 -1.28 -3.17
C LEU A 31 -12.79 -0.76 -2.62
N ALA A 32 -11.66 -1.29 -3.08
CA ALA A 32 -10.31 -0.81 -2.75
C ALA A 32 -9.48 -0.53 -4.02
N THR A 33 -8.34 0.14 -3.88
CA THR A 33 -7.34 0.24 -4.97
C THR A 33 -6.55 -1.06 -4.99
N GLU A 34 -6.11 -1.51 -6.17
CA GLU A 34 -5.16 -2.62 -6.23
C GLU A 34 -3.87 -2.26 -5.46
N PRO A 35 -3.39 -3.13 -4.56
CA PRO A 35 -2.15 -2.88 -3.84
C PRO A 35 -0.98 -2.76 -4.82
N LEU A 36 -0.32 -1.61 -4.81
CA LEU A 36 0.90 -1.36 -5.58
C LEU A 36 2.09 -2.02 -4.86
N GLU A 37 2.46 -3.23 -5.31
CA GLU A 37 3.52 -4.03 -4.67
C GLU A 37 4.86 -3.28 -4.61
N VAL A 38 5.25 -2.61 -5.70
CA VAL A 38 6.48 -1.80 -5.74
C VAL A 38 6.49 -0.64 -4.73
N ALA A 39 5.33 -0.05 -4.41
CA ALA A 39 5.25 1.01 -3.40
C ALA A 39 5.40 0.46 -1.97
N ARG A 40 4.95 -0.78 -1.73
CA ARG A 40 5.18 -1.49 -0.47
C ARG A 40 6.66 -1.83 -0.31
N ASP A 41 7.29 -2.31 -1.38
CA ASP A 41 8.70 -2.69 -1.37
C ASP A 41 9.58 -1.46 -1.17
N ALA A 42 9.32 -0.35 -1.88
CA ALA A 42 10.01 0.92 -1.68
C ALA A 42 9.96 1.41 -0.22
N ARG A 43 8.79 1.33 0.43
CA ARG A 43 8.65 1.67 1.86
C ARG A 43 9.44 0.71 2.76
N THR A 44 9.44 -0.59 2.45
CA THR A 44 10.17 -1.60 3.21
C THR A 44 11.68 -1.39 3.07
N ILE A 45 12.15 -1.11 1.86
CA ILE A 45 13.55 -0.80 1.55
C ILE A 45 14.00 0.45 2.31
N ALA A 46 13.20 1.53 2.27
CA ALA A 46 13.51 2.75 3.01
C ALA A 46 13.62 2.49 4.53
N PHE A 47 12.75 1.64 5.08
CA PHE A 47 12.80 1.23 6.49
C PHE A 47 14.06 0.42 6.81
N LEU A 48 14.41 -0.57 5.98
CA LEU A 48 15.62 -1.39 6.19
C LEU A 48 16.89 -0.53 6.11
N ARG A 49 16.98 0.36 5.12
CA ARG A 49 18.09 1.32 4.99
C ARG A 49 18.19 2.25 6.20
N ALA A 50 17.06 2.69 6.76
CA ALA A 50 17.05 3.52 7.97
C ALA A 50 17.56 2.77 9.22
N LEU A 51 17.54 1.44 9.20
CA LEU A 51 18.11 0.58 10.24
C LEU A 51 19.54 0.10 9.91
N ASP A 52 20.14 0.61 8.83
CA ASP A 52 21.45 0.19 8.33
C ASP A 52 21.50 -1.31 7.94
N ILE A 53 20.36 -1.84 7.49
CA ILE A 53 20.23 -3.22 7.00
C ILE A 53 20.24 -3.19 5.47
N ASP A 54 21.04 -4.05 4.83
CA ASP A 54 21.02 -4.19 3.38
C ASP A 54 19.68 -4.78 2.92
N PRO A 55 18.86 -4.02 2.17
CA PRO A 55 17.58 -4.52 1.67
C PRO A 55 17.73 -5.65 0.64
N VAL A 56 18.89 -5.77 -0.04
CA VAL A 56 19.15 -6.83 -1.02
C VAL A 56 19.14 -8.20 -0.33
N ASP A 57 19.64 -8.28 0.89
CA ASP A 57 19.67 -9.53 1.67
C ASP A 57 18.27 -10.04 2.04
N SER A 58 17.30 -9.12 2.17
CA SER A 58 15.93 -9.45 2.59
C SER A 58 14.96 -9.62 1.43
N LEU A 59 15.10 -8.80 0.38
CA LEU A 59 14.12 -8.68 -0.70
C LEU A 59 14.68 -9.10 -2.07
N GLY A 60 16.00 -9.21 -2.20
CA GLY A 60 16.69 -9.51 -3.45
C GLY A 60 16.91 -8.28 -4.33
N ALA A 61 18.01 -8.30 -5.10
CA ALA A 61 18.42 -7.20 -5.96
C ALA A 61 17.35 -6.74 -6.98
N PRO A 62 16.56 -7.63 -7.63
CA PRO A 62 15.55 -7.19 -8.59
C PRO A 62 14.44 -6.32 -7.97
N ALA A 63 13.98 -6.66 -6.76
CA ALA A 63 12.96 -5.89 -6.06
C ALA A 63 13.51 -4.53 -5.61
N VAL A 64 14.76 -4.49 -5.14
CA VAL A 64 15.44 -3.26 -4.76
C VAL A 64 15.59 -2.32 -5.95
N MET A 65 16.06 -2.83 -7.10
CA MET A 65 16.19 -2.04 -8.33
C MET A 65 14.85 -1.48 -8.80
N ALA A 66 13.81 -2.33 -8.88
CA ALA A 66 12.49 -1.90 -9.34
C ALA A 66 11.87 -0.83 -8.42
N ALA A 67 12.08 -0.95 -7.10
CA ALA A 67 11.63 0.03 -6.14
C ALA A 67 12.42 1.35 -6.24
N ASP A 68 13.75 1.29 -6.38
CA ASP A 68 14.58 2.48 -6.54
C ASP A 68 14.22 3.24 -7.83
N ASP A 69 14.03 2.54 -8.95
CA ASP A 69 13.55 3.12 -10.21
C ASP A 69 12.19 3.78 -10.05
N TRP A 70 11.26 3.11 -9.37
CA TRP A 70 9.91 3.65 -9.10
C TRP A 70 9.96 4.91 -8.24
N VAL A 71 10.82 4.96 -7.21
CA VAL A 71 11.03 6.15 -6.38
C VAL A 71 11.65 7.27 -7.21
N ALA A 72 12.68 6.98 -8.01
CA ALA A 72 13.33 7.97 -8.87
C ALA A 72 12.37 8.60 -9.88
N LEU A 73 11.34 7.86 -10.31
CA LEU A 73 10.28 8.33 -11.21
C LEU A 73 9.13 9.08 -10.49
N GLY A 74 9.33 9.53 -9.25
CA GLY A 74 8.34 10.28 -8.47
C GLY A 74 7.15 9.43 -8.02
N GLY A 75 7.39 8.15 -7.71
CA GLY A 75 6.35 7.20 -7.36
C GLY A 75 5.52 7.61 -6.13
N TYR A 76 6.15 8.22 -5.12
CA TYR A 76 5.46 8.64 -3.90
C TYR A 76 4.51 9.81 -4.15
N GLU A 77 4.96 10.80 -4.92
CA GLU A 77 4.17 11.97 -5.30
C GLU A 77 2.95 11.54 -6.12
N ARG A 78 3.15 10.67 -7.12
CA ARG A 78 2.06 10.11 -7.92
C ARG A 78 1.04 9.37 -7.05
N LEU A 79 1.50 8.57 -6.10
CA LEU A 79 0.63 7.83 -5.19
C LEU A 79 -0.16 8.75 -4.25
N GLU A 80 0.45 9.86 -3.81
CA GLU A 80 -0.23 10.88 -3.01
C GLU A 80 -1.31 11.61 -3.81
N ASP A 81 -1.02 11.97 -5.06
CA ASP A 81 -1.97 12.62 -5.96
C ASP A 81 -3.17 11.71 -6.26
N GLU A 82 -2.94 10.42 -6.52
CA GLU A 82 -4.01 9.42 -6.68
C GLU A 82 -4.89 9.32 -5.42
N ARG A 83 -4.27 9.33 -4.23
CA ARG A 83 -5.00 9.31 -2.95
C ARG A 83 -5.83 10.58 -2.77
N ARG A 84 -5.28 11.75 -3.08
CA ARG A 84 -5.95 13.04 -2.97
C ARG A 84 -7.12 13.12 -3.95
N ALA A 85 -6.92 12.71 -5.20
CA ALA A 85 -7.97 12.64 -6.20
C ALA A 85 -9.12 11.71 -5.78
N ARG A 86 -8.80 10.53 -5.22
CA ARG A 86 -9.82 9.60 -4.70
C ARG A 86 -10.55 10.18 -3.49
N ALA A 87 -9.86 10.79 -2.54
CA ALA A 87 -10.50 11.45 -1.40
C ALA A 87 -11.47 12.56 -1.86
N ALA A 88 -11.07 13.34 -2.86
CA ALA A 88 -11.93 14.35 -3.47
C ALA A 88 -13.17 13.72 -4.15
N ALA A 89 -13.00 12.62 -4.87
CA ALA A 89 -14.11 11.90 -5.50
C ALA A 89 -15.12 11.36 -4.48
N TRP A 90 -14.66 10.89 -3.32
CA TRP A 90 -15.52 10.41 -2.24
C TRP A 90 -16.22 11.55 -1.47
N ALA A 91 -15.66 12.77 -1.52
CA ALA A 91 -16.27 13.95 -0.93
C ALA A 91 -17.35 14.58 -1.83
N LEU A 92 -17.52 14.10 -3.07
CA LEU A 92 -18.56 14.59 -3.97
C LEU A 92 -19.95 14.06 -3.53
N PRO A 93 -21.00 14.89 -3.58
CA PRO A 93 -22.34 14.43 -3.30
C PRO A 93 -22.77 13.35 -4.29
N ILE A 94 -23.43 12.31 -3.77
CA ILE A 94 -24.02 11.20 -4.52
C ILE A 94 -25.00 11.78 -5.55
N GLY A 95 -24.57 11.86 -6.82
CA GLY A 95 -25.34 12.46 -7.92
C GLY A 95 -24.50 13.31 -8.89
N SER A 96 -23.29 13.71 -8.53
CA SER A 96 -22.39 14.50 -9.40
C SER A 96 -21.74 13.69 -10.53
N HIS A 97 -21.53 12.38 -10.35
CA HIS A 97 -20.94 11.50 -11.36
C HIS A 97 -21.82 11.30 -12.61
N ILE A 98 -23.14 11.54 -12.53
CA ILE A 98 -24.07 11.39 -13.66
C ILE A 98 -23.93 12.53 -14.68
N ARG A 99 -23.45 13.71 -14.28
CA ARG A 99 -23.30 14.86 -15.19
C ARG A 99 -22.03 14.85 -16.03
N LEU A 100 -21.01 14.09 -15.63
CA LEU A 100 -19.72 14.05 -16.34
C LEU A 100 -19.70 13.08 -17.53
N THR A 101 -20.67 12.15 -17.63
CA THR A 101 -20.77 11.19 -18.74
C THR A 101 -21.82 11.60 -19.79
N ALA A 102 -22.40 12.79 -19.69
CA ALA A 102 -23.45 13.29 -20.58
C ALA A 102 -22.99 14.38 -21.57
N GLN A 103 -21.67 14.45 -21.86
CA GLN A 103 -21.12 15.31 -22.92
C GLN A 103 -20.29 14.48 -23.90
#